data_AF-A0A662XR48-F1
#
_entry.id   AF-A0A662XR48-F1
#
_cell.length_a   1.000
_cell.length_b   1.000
_cell.length_c   1.000
_cell.angle_alpha   90.00
_cell.angle_beta   90.00
_cell.angle_gamma   90.00
#
_symmetry.space_group_name_H-M   'P 1'
#
loop_
_entity.id
_entity.type
_entity.pdbx_description
1 polymer ?
#
loop_
_entity_poly.entity_id
_entity_poly.type
_entity_poly.pdbx_seq_one_letter_code
_entity_poly.pdbx_strand_id
1 'polypeptide(L)'
;MGCAQSTPVEEPTASAPPASTPLPPPAEPAAEAEPAAVATEPEVEAATPEEPVKQLYKVSGHEIDEAGVVYYTVEPTEGEGSFKKRYSEFKALVVELGHPKSLPALPSAGLVALARGKHNPAVLKERETQLAVVLNAIANDAELSEKDAVKSFLA
;
A
#
# COMPACT_ATOMS: atom_id res chain seq x y z
N MET A 1 -61.82 -13.17 -16.51
CA MET A 1 -62.57 -13.80 -15.40
C MET A 1 -61.61 -14.64 -14.58
N GLY A 2 -61.46 -14.38 -13.29
CA GLY A 2 -60.58 -15.15 -12.38
C GLY A 2 -59.91 -14.29 -11.32
N CYS A 3 -60.67 -13.88 -10.32
CA CYS A 3 -60.22 -13.17 -9.11
C CYS A 3 -59.59 -14.14 -8.10
N ALA A 4 -58.64 -13.67 -7.28
CA ALA A 4 -58.60 -13.89 -5.81
C ALA A 4 -57.35 -13.28 -5.15
N GLN A 5 -57.59 -12.33 -4.23
CA GLN A 5 -56.70 -11.89 -3.14
C GLN A 5 -56.47 -13.01 -2.12
N SER A 6 -55.36 -12.98 -1.37
CA SER A 6 -55.35 -13.05 0.13
C SER A 6 -53.94 -12.93 0.69
N THR A 7 -53.75 -12.00 1.63
CA THR A 7 -52.64 -11.93 2.59
C THR A 7 -52.89 -12.87 3.77
N PRO A 8 -51.83 -13.27 4.49
CA PRO A 8 -51.93 -13.32 5.94
C PRO A 8 -50.78 -12.57 6.64
N VAL A 9 -51.18 -11.75 7.62
CA VAL A 9 -50.37 -11.27 8.73
C VAL A 9 -50.08 -12.44 9.66
N GLU A 10 -48.83 -12.65 10.05
CA GLU A 10 -48.54 -13.39 11.28
C GLU A 10 -47.25 -12.89 11.94
N GLU A 11 -47.41 -12.51 13.20
CA GLU A 11 -46.42 -11.96 14.12
C GLU A 11 -46.22 -13.04 15.21
N PRO A 12 -45.01 -13.58 15.45
CA PRO A 12 -44.79 -14.42 16.61
C PRO A 12 -44.15 -13.63 17.75
N THR A 13 -44.95 -13.49 18.81
CA THR A 13 -44.53 -13.21 20.19
C THR A 13 -43.54 -14.27 20.68
N ALA A 14 -42.42 -13.85 21.27
CA ALA A 14 -41.61 -14.71 22.13
C ALA A 14 -41.36 -14.02 23.49
N SER A 15 -41.92 -14.66 24.50
CA SER A 15 -41.88 -14.36 25.93
C SER A 15 -40.49 -14.63 26.52
N ALA A 16 -39.99 -13.73 27.38
CA ALA A 16 -38.87 -14.01 28.28
C ALA A 16 -39.01 -13.26 29.62
N PRO A 17 -39.11 -13.98 30.75
CA PRO A 17 -38.71 -13.48 32.08
C PRO A 17 -37.70 -14.46 32.76
N PRO A 18 -37.14 -14.19 33.96
CA PRO A 18 -36.76 -12.93 34.61
C PRO A 18 -35.34 -12.96 35.29
N ALA A 19 -34.91 -11.78 35.78
CA ALA A 19 -34.14 -11.51 37.01
C ALA A 19 -32.61 -11.71 37.12
N SER A 20 -32.02 -10.65 37.74
CA SER A 20 -30.88 -10.61 38.67
C SER A 20 -29.45 -10.80 38.14
N THR A 21 -28.68 -9.70 38.12
CA THR A 21 -27.54 -9.52 39.05
C THR A 21 -27.16 -8.02 39.15
N PRO A 22 -27.05 -7.42 40.35
CA PRO A 22 -26.44 -6.10 40.53
C PRO A 22 -24.92 -6.25 40.64
N LEU A 23 -24.16 -5.45 39.88
CA LEU A 23 -22.71 -5.33 40.05
C LEU A 23 -22.40 -3.97 40.72
N PRO A 24 -21.57 -3.96 41.79
CA PRO A 24 -21.24 -2.77 42.57
C PRO A 24 -20.25 -1.84 41.85
N PRO A 25 -20.23 -0.52 42.15
CA PRO A 25 -19.05 0.30 41.88
C PRO A 25 -18.02 0.03 42.98
N PRO A 26 -16.71 -0.03 42.65
CA PRO A 26 -15.83 0.87 43.39
C PRO A 26 -14.57 1.36 42.66
N ALA A 27 -14.19 2.58 43.08
CA ALA A 27 -12.84 3.08 43.33
C ALA A 27 -11.99 3.57 42.14
N GLU A 28 -11.94 4.91 42.00
CA GLU A 28 -10.68 5.63 41.78
C GLU A 28 -9.66 5.26 42.87
N PRO A 29 -8.37 5.21 42.52
CA PRO A 29 -7.40 5.97 43.28
C PRO A 29 -6.49 6.82 42.37
N ALA A 30 -6.39 8.09 42.75
CA ALA A 30 -5.32 8.99 42.35
C ALA A 30 -3.97 8.53 42.90
N ALA A 31 -2.91 8.65 42.08
CA ALA A 31 -1.49 8.86 42.40
C ALA A 31 -0.70 8.55 41.10
N GLU A 32 -0.27 9.53 40.32
CA GLU A 32 0.99 10.27 40.51
C GLU A 32 2.21 9.34 40.57
N ALA A 33 2.90 9.19 39.43
CA ALA A 33 4.34 8.96 39.35
C ALA A 33 4.78 9.02 37.87
N GLU A 34 5.30 10.17 37.46
CA GLU A 34 6.37 10.16 36.45
C GLU A 34 7.55 9.37 37.04
N PRO A 35 8.20 8.53 36.22
CA PRO A 35 9.64 8.62 36.19
C PRO A 35 10.14 8.72 34.75
N ALA A 36 10.87 9.81 34.49
CA ALA A 36 11.85 9.86 33.44
C ALA A 36 12.80 8.66 33.56
N ALA A 37 12.94 7.90 32.48
CA ALA A 37 14.05 6.96 32.30
C ALA A 37 14.53 7.08 30.84
N VAL A 38 15.60 7.85 30.70
CA VAL A 38 16.50 7.84 29.55
C VAL A 38 17.31 6.55 29.61
N ALA A 39 17.25 5.73 28.55
CA ALA A 39 18.20 4.66 28.24
C ALA A 39 18.06 4.34 26.74
N THR A 40 18.75 5.04 25.84
CA THR A 40 20.05 4.67 25.22
C THR A 40 20.15 3.22 24.71
N GLU A 41 20.31 3.14 23.37
CA GLU A 41 21.04 2.13 22.56
C GLU A 41 20.40 0.75 22.29
N PRO A 42 20.64 0.13 21.11
CA PRO A 42 21.85 0.26 20.29
C PRO A 42 21.64 0.73 18.84
N GLU A 43 22.60 1.55 18.42
CA GLU A 43 23.10 1.66 17.06
C GLU A 43 23.37 0.24 16.51
N VAL A 44 22.78 -0.09 15.37
CA VAL A 44 23.26 -1.17 14.52
C VAL A 44 23.71 -0.54 13.22
N GLU A 45 25.00 -0.70 12.99
CA GLU A 45 25.80 -0.27 11.86
C GLU A 45 25.20 -0.56 10.48
N ALA A 46 25.43 0.42 9.61
CA ALA A 46 25.88 0.28 8.23
C ALA A 46 24.95 -0.40 7.20
N ALA A 47 24.17 0.43 6.51
CA ALA A 47 24.06 0.34 5.05
C ALA A 47 24.64 1.63 4.46
N THR A 48 25.89 1.52 4.00
CA THR A 48 26.51 2.15 2.81
C THR A 48 26.25 3.64 2.53
N PRO A 49 27.29 4.47 2.29
CA PRO A 49 27.09 5.78 1.68
C PRO A 49 26.66 5.57 0.22
N GLU A 50 25.36 5.38 -0.02
CA GLU A 50 24.81 5.56 -1.36
C GLU A 50 24.76 7.07 -1.60
N GLU A 51 25.53 7.50 -2.60
CA GLU A 51 25.46 8.84 -3.19
C GLU A 51 23.99 9.27 -3.32
N PRO A 52 23.66 10.57 -3.17
CA PRO A 52 22.27 11.01 -3.21
C PRO A 52 21.65 10.58 -4.54
N VAL A 53 20.88 9.49 -4.50
CA VAL A 53 20.18 8.92 -5.64
C VAL A 53 19.28 10.03 -6.13
N LYS A 54 19.64 10.66 -7.25
CA LYS A 54 18.91 11.81 -7.75
C LYS A 54 17.48 11.33 -7.99
N GLN A 55 16.52 11.97 -7.34
CA GLN A 55 15.12 11.71 -7.60
C GLN A 55 14.80 12.28 -8.98
N LEU A 56 14.96 11.45 -9.99
CA LEU A 56 14.67 11.75 -11.38
C LEU A 56 13.17 11.58 -11.66
N TYR A 57 12.49 10.73 -10.88
CA TYR A 57 11.07 10.44 -11.04
C TYR A 57 10.34 10.39 -9.70
N LYS A 58 9.10 10.85 -9.72
CA LYS A 58 8.16 10.81 -8.59
C LYS A 58 6.88 10.11 -9.04
N VAL A 59 6.33 9.25 -8.19
CA VAL A 59 4.99 8.68 -8.41
C VAL A 59 3.98 9.56 -7.66
N SER A 60 3.16 10.31 -8.41
CA SER A 60 2.25 11.32 -7.84
C SER A 60 0.87 10.78 -7.49
N GLY A 61 0.53 9.57 -7.93
CA GLY A 61 -0.68 8.87 -7.50
C GLY A 61 -0.99 7.62 -8.30
N HIS A 62 -2.20 7.10 -8.12
CA HIS A 62 -2.73 5.97 -8.85
C HIS A 62 -4.17 6.20 -9.31
N GLU A 63 -4.55 5.48 -10.36
CA GLU A 63 -5.91 5.46 -10.91
C GLU A 63 -6.31 4.00 -11.16
N ILE A 64 -7.59 3.69 -10.93
CA ILE A 64 -8.15 2.35 -11.17
C ILE A 64 -9.13 2.47 -12.33
N ASP A 65 -8.91 1.73 -13.41
CA ASP A 65 -9.83 1.72 -14.55
C ASP A 65 -11.11 0.90 -14.28
N GLU A 66 -12.05 0.93 -15.22
CA GLU A 66 -13.31 0.16 -15.15
C GLU A 66 -13.07 -1.36 -15.09
N ALA A 67 -11.91 -1.84 -15.53
CA ALA A 67 -11.49 -3.24 -15.46
C ALA A 67 -10.80 -3.58 -14.11
N GLY A 68 -10.64 -2.63 -13.20
CA GLY A 68 -9.99 -2.81 -11.91
C GLY A 68 -8.45 -2.84 -11.96
N VAL A 69 -7.85 -2.41 -13.06
CA VAL A 69 -6.40 -2.32 -13.25
C VAL A 69 -5.88 -1.01 -12.63
N VAL A 70 -4.85 -1.12 -11.81
CA VAL A 70 -4.21 0.02 -11.15
C VAL A 70 -3.07 0.54 -12.01
N TYR A 71 -3.20 1.79 -12.45
CA TYR A 71 -2.16 2.58 -13.11
C TYR A 71 -1.55 3.53 -12.10
N TYR A 72 -0.23 3.70 -12.18
CA TYR A 72 0.53 4.64 -11.35
C TYR A 72 0.96 5.79 -12.25
N THR A 73 0.69 7.02 -11.82
CA THR A 73 1.10 8.23 -12.51
C THR A 73 2.50 8.59 -12.07
N VAL A 74 3.45 8.56 -13.01
CA VAL A 74 4.84 8.91 -12.80
C VAL A 74 5.12 10.26 -13.45
N GLU A 75 5.77 11.14 -12.71
CA GLU A 75 6.19 12.48 -13.10
C GLU A 75 7.72 12.56 -13.03
N PRO A 76 8.41 12.94 -14.12
CA PRO A 76 9.83 13.26 -14.08
C PRO A 76 10.04 14.54 -13.26
N THR A 77 11.08 14.58 -12.45
CA THR A 77 11.38 15.72 -11.57
C THR A 77 12.10 16.85 -12.30
N GLU A 78 12.88 16.52 -13.33
CA GLU A 78 13.61 17.49 -14.16
C GLU A 78 12.98 17.68 -15.57
N GLY A 79 11.80 17.13 -15.82
CA GLY A 79 11.14 17.13 -17.14
C GLY A 79 9.68 17.56 -17.10
N GLU A 80 9.11 17.79 -18.27
CA GLU A 80 7.70 18.15 -18.43
C GLU A 80 6.93 16.94 -18.98
N GLY A 81 5.87 16.54 -18.28
CA GLY A 81 5.03 15.41 -18.68
C GLY A 81 4.70 14.49 -17.50
N SER A 82 3.68 13.65 -17.66
CA SER A 82 3.42 12.55 -16.75
C SER A 82 3.00 11.35 -17.57
N PHE A 83 3.39 10.15 -17.14
CA PHE A 83 3.03 8.92 -17.82
C PHE A 83 2.41 7.93 -16.84
N LYS A 84 1.43 7.17 -17.32
CA LYS A 84 0.72 6.18 -16.52
C LYS A 84 1.20 4.79 -16.89
N LYS A 85 1.71 4.02 -15.91
CA LYS A 85 2.14 2.63 -16.12
C LYS A 85 1.52 1.73 -15.06
N ARG A 86 1.20 0.50 -15.44
CA ARG A 86 0.65 -0.50 -14.49
C ARG A 86 1.79 -1.22 -13.78
N TYR A 87 1.53 -1.73 -12.58
CA TYR A 87 2.52 -2.52 -11.81
C TYR A 87 3.13 -3.68 -12.61
N SER A 88 2.35 -4.33 -13.48
CA SER A 88 2.84 -5.42 -14.33
C SER A 88 3.89 -4.97 -15.36
N GLU A 89 3.90 -3.71 -15.78
CA GLU A 89 4.92 -3.18 -16.69
C GLU A 89 6.24 -2.94 -15.95
N PHE A 90 6.19 -2.43 -14.71
CA PHE A 90 7.38 -2.34 -13.87
C PHE A 90 7.99 -3.73 -13.59
N LYS A 91 7.14 -4.75 -13.42
CA LYS A 91 7.61 -6.14 -13.34
C LYS A 91 8.30 -6.59 -14.63
N ALA A 92 7.68 -6.33 -15.77
CA ALA A 92 8.26 -6.69 -17.07
C ALA A 92 9.62 -6.01 -17.26
N LEU A 93 9.72 -4.73 -16.91
CA LEU A 93 10.97 -3.97 -16.96
C LEU A 93 12.07 -4.64 -16.12
N VAL A 94 11.83 -4.91 -14.84
CA VAL A 94 12.85 -5.52 -13.96
C VAL A 94 13.23 -6.94 -14.41
N VAL A 95 12.28 -7.71 -14.96
CA VAL A 95 12.53 -9.03 -15.54
C VAL A 95 13.42 -8.90 -16.79
N GLU A 96 13.12 -7.96 -17.67
CA GLU A 96 13.89 -7.70 -18.90
C GLU A 96 15.30 -7.17 -18.60
N LEU A 97 15.45 -6.40 -17.52
CA LEU A 97 16.75 -6.00 -16.99
C LEU A 97 17.56 -7.16 -16.40
N GLY A 98 16.94 -8.34 -16.19
CA GLY A 98 17.59 -9.55 -15.71
C GLY A 98 17.68 -9.66 -14.18
N HIS A 99 16.79 -8.98 -13.44
CA HIS A 99 16.84 -8.92 -11.97
C HIS A 99 18.23 -8.52 -11.43
N PRO A 100 18.76 -7.36 -11.83
CA PRO A 100 20.03 -6.89 -11.30
C PRO A 100 19.97 -6.80 -9.78
N LYS A 101 20.99 -7.32 -9.11
CA LYS A 101 21.07 -7.35 -7.63
C LYS A 101 21.19 -5.95 -7.01
N SER A 102 21.54 -4.95 -7.82
CA SER A 102 21.58 -3.53 -7.46
C SER A 102 20.20 -2.90 -7.36
N LEU A 103 19.16 -3.51 -7.94
CA LEU A 103 17.83 -2.94 -7.87
C LEU A 103 17.10 -3.33 -6.58
N PRO A 104 16.38 -2.38 -5.97
CA PRO A 104 15.55 -2.67 -4.82
C PRO A 104 14.42 -3.63 -5.20
N ALA A 105 13.95 -4.37 -4.20
CA ALA A 105 12.88 -5.34 -4.41
C ALA A 105 11.61 -4.64 -4.92
N LEU A 106 10.97 -5.24 -5.92
CA LEU A 106 9.68 -4.76 -6.40
C LEU A 106 8.62 -4.93 -5.31
N PRO A 107 7.67 -3.97 -5.20
CA PRO A 107 6.65 -4.06 -4.17
C PRO A 107 5.85 -5.32 -4.34
N SER A 108 5.87 -6.16 -3.32
CA SER A 108 5.35 -7.50 -3.45
C SER A 108 3.83 -7.47 -3.69
N ALA A 109 3.37 -8.26 -4.65
CA ALA A 109 1.99 -8.75 -4.65
C ALA A 109 1.84 -9.90 -3.65
N GLY A 110 2.46 -9.75 -2.47
CA GLY A 110 2.59 -10.81 -1.47
C GLY A 110 1.26 -11.13 -0.81
N LEU A 111 1.28 -12.18 0.00
CA LEU A 111 0.14 -12.66 0.81
C LEU A 111 -0.57 -11.53 1.57
N VAL A 112 0.14 -10.50 2.00
CA VAL A 112 -0.42 -9.32 2.68
C VAL A 112 -1.30 -8.47 1.76
N ALA A 113 -0.90 -8.26 0.50
CA ALA A 113 -1.69 -7.56 -0.50
C ALA A 113 -2.92 -8.38 -0.94
N LEU A 114 -2.80 -9.72 -0.96
CA LEU A 114 -3.94 -10.62 -1.19
C LEU A 114 -4.94 -10.57 -0.03
N ALA A 115 -4.46 -10.56 1.22
CA ALA A 115 -5.31 -10.50 2.40
C ALA A 115 -6.01 -9.13 2.58
N ARG A 116 -5.31 -8.04 2.25
CA ARG A 116 -5.84 -6.67 2.40
C ARG A 116 -6.66 -6.19 1.20
N GLY A 117 -6.61 -6.92 0.08
CA GLY A 117 -7.25 -6.55 -1.18
C GLY A 117 -6.35 -5.70 -2.07
N LYS A 118 -6.44 -5.95 -3.38
CA LYS A 118 -5.56 -5.36 -4.41
C LYS A 118 -5.70 -3.83 -4.54
N HIS A 119 -6.80 -3.28 -4.06
CA HIS A 119 -7.14 -1.84 -4.11
C HIS A 119 -7.02 -1.17 -2.74
N ASN A 120 -6.42 -1.83 -1.75
CA ASN A 120 -6.25 -1.24 -0.43
C ASN A 120 -5.33 0.00 -0.51
N PRO A 121 -5.76 1.18 -0.03
CA PRO A 121 -4.99 2.41 -0.17
C PRO A 121 -3.61 2.33 0.50
N ALA A 122 -3.46 1.56 1.57
CA ALA A 122 -2.16 1.35 2.21
C ALA A 122 -1.20 0.58 1.30
N VAL A 123 -1.71 -0.46 0.63
CA VAL A 123 -0.93 -1.28 -0.33
C VAL A 123 -0.57 -0.47 -1.58
N LEU A 124 -1.49 0.38 -2.04
CA LEU A 124 -1.25 1.24 -3.21
C LEU A 124 -0.20 2.31 -2.91
N LYS A 125 -0.24 2.97 -1.75
CA LYS A 125 0.78 3.94 -1.33
C LYS A 125 2.16 3.31 -1.12
N GLU A 126 2.21 2.12 -0.52
CA GLU A 126 3.46 1.37 -0.40
C GLU A 126 4.05 1.07 -1.79
N ARG A 127 3.20 0.64 -2.72
CA ARG A 127 3.59 0.41 -4.11
C ARG A 127 4.08 1.66 -4.79
N GLU A 128 3.38 2.78 -4.69
CA GLU A 128 3.82 4.06 -5.26
C GLU A 128 5.23 4.41 -4.81
N THR A 129 5.47 4.32 -3.50
CA THR A 129 6.76 4.67 -2.90
C THR A 129 7.85 3.74 -3.41
N GLN A 130 7.62 2.42 -3.39
CA GLN A 130 8.63 1.46 -3.82
C GLN A 130 8.85 1.49 -5.35
N LEU A 131 7.82 1.72 -6.15
CA LEU A 131 7.96 1.90 -7.60
C LEU A 131 8.78 3.15 -7.93
N ALA A 132 8.59 4.24 -7.18
CA ALA A 132 9.44 5.42 -7.31
C ALA A 132 10.90 5.08 -6.99
N VAL A 133 11.15 4.36 -5.89
CA VAL A 133 12.51 3.96 -5.49
C VAL A 133 13.17 3.07 -6.55
N VAL A 134 12.46 2.07 -7.07
CA VAL A 134 12.96 1.18 -8.15
C VAL A 134 13.25 1.95 -9.42
N LEU A 135 12.35 2.84 -9.83
CA LEU A 135 12.52 3.61 -11.06
C LEU A 135 13.72 4.57 -10.94
N ASN A 136 13.89 5.22 -9.79
CA ASN A 136 15.05 6.07 -9.53
C ASN A 136 16.34 5.24 -9.49
N ALA A 137 16.34 4.06 -8.89
CA ALA A 137 17.51 3.18 -8.90
C ALA A 137 17.90 2.77 -10.32
N ILE A 138 16.93 2.40 -11.18
CA ILE A 138 17.17 2.11 -12.60
C ILE A 138 17.71 3.34 -13.33
N ALA A 139 17.14 4.51 -13.07
CA ALA A 139 17.50 5.75 -13.77
C ALA A 139 18.87 6.32 -13.37
N ASN A 140 19.31 6.08 -12.13
CA ASN A 140 20.64 6.47 -11.66
C ASN A 140 21.72 5.45 -12.08
N ASP A 141 21.34 4.23 -12.44
CA ASP A 141 22.25 3.23 -12.97
C ASP A 141 22.45 3.47 -14.48
N ALA A 142 23.66 3.87 -14.88
CA ALA A 142 23.99 4.16 -16.28
C ALA A 142 23.81 2.92 -17.18
N GLU A 143 24.13 1.72 -16.69
CA GLU A 143 24.03 0.50 -17.48
C GLU A 143 22.57 0.05 -17.66
N LEU A 144 21.71 0.32 -16.67
CA LEU A 144 20.29 -0.01 -16.76
C LEU A 144 19.51 1.03 -17.54
N SER A 145 19.72 2.32 -17.27
CA SER A 145 19.00 3.43 -17.92
C SER A 145 19.22 3.50 -19.43
N GLU A 146 20.38 3.07 -19.93
CA GLU A 146 20.67 3.05 -21.37
C GLU A 146 20.01 1.89 -22.13
N LYS A 147 19.46 0.88 -21.43
CA LYS A 147 18.82 -0.26 -22.08
C LYS A 147 17.53 0.14 -22.80
N ASP A 148 17.30 -0.48 -23.96
CA ASP A 148 16.07 -0.29 -24.73
C ASP A 148 14.80 -0.57 -23.93
N ALA A 149 14.84 -1.50 -22.97
CA ALA A 149 13.71 -1.80 -22.08
C ALA A 149 13.28 -0.56 -21.26
N VAL A 150 14.23 0.20 -20.71
CA VAL A 150 13.94 1.41 -19.93
C VAL A 150 13.45 2.53 -20.85
N LYS A 151 14.10 2.71 -22.00
CA LYS A 151 13.68 3.71 -23.00
C LYS A 151 12.26 3.44 -23.52
N SER A 152 11.92 2.19 -23.80
CA SER A 152 10.58 1.76 -24.22
C SER A 152 9.56 1.91 -23.10
N PHE A 153 9.98 1.71 -21.85
CA PHE A 153 9.12 1.90 -20.69
C PHE A 153 8.79 3.39 -20.46
N LEU A 154 9.74 4.29 -20.72
CA LEU A 154 9.57 5.74 -20.55
C LEU A 154 8.94 6.44 -21.77
N ALA A 155 8.91 5.77 -22.93
CA ALA A 155 8.14 6.18 -24.10
C ALA A 155 6.62 6.02 -23.87
#